data_AF-A0A0M2NUB1-F1
#
_entry.id   AF-A0A0M2NUB1-F1
#
_cell.length_a   1.000
_cell.length_b   1.000
_cell.length_c   1.000
_cell.angle_alpha   90.00
_cell.angle_beta   90.00
_cell.angle_gamma   90.00
#
_symmetry.space_group_name_H-M   'P 1'
#
loop_
_entity.id
_entity.type
_entity.pdbx_description
1 polymer ?
#
loop_
_entity_poly.entity_id
_entity_poly.type
_entity_poly.pdbx_seq_one_letter_code
_entity_poly.pdbx_strand_id
1 'polypeptide(L)' 'MPGIGKVKTKAIIEYREQNGNFKSIDQLKEINGFGTKTIEKLSSHLTI' A
#
# COMPACT_ATOMS: atom_id res chain seq x y z
N MET A 1 6.59 -12.28 11.36
CA MET A 1 5.99 -12.34 10.01
C MET A 1 6.55 -11.19 9.20
N PRO A 2 7.49 -11.40 8.27
CA PRO A 2 8.18 -10.31 7.60
C PRO A 2 7.45 -9.95 6.30
N GLY A 3 7.26 -8.67 6.02
CA GLY A 3 6.90 -8.28 4.65
C GLY A 3 6.59 -6.82 4.42
N ILE A 4 5.99 -6.15 5.41
CA ILE A 4 5.67 -4.72 5.34
C ILE A 4 6.32 -4.10 6.58
N GLY A 5 7.52 -3.53 6.41
CA GLY A 5 8.17 -2.82 7.50
C GLY A 5 7.31 -1.65 8.00
N LYS A 6 7.48 -1.24 9.26
CA LYS A 6 6.69 -0.14 9.89
C LYS A 6 6.53 1.09 8.99
N VAL A 7 7.57 1.41 8.20
CA VAL A 7 7.59 2.50 7.22
C VAL A 7 6.47 2.36 6.17
N LYS A 8 6.32 1.17 5.59
CA LYS A 8 5.30 0.90 4.56
C LYS A 8 3.89 0.94 5.13
N THR A 9 3.68 0.40 6.33
CA THR A 9 2.38 0.48 7.01
C THR A 9 2.00 1.93 7.31
N LYS A 10 2.96 2.72 7.80
CA LYS A 10 2.75 4.14 8.08
C LYS A 10 2.36 4.91 6.81
N ALA A 11 3.05 4.65 5.71
CA ALA A 11 2.78 5.29 4.44
C ALA A 11 1.39 4.94 3.85
N ILE A 12 0.89 3.70 4.05
CA ILE A 12 -0.49 3.33 3.69
C ILE A 12 -1.51 4.14 4.49
N ILE A 13 -1.30 4.26 5.80
CA ILE A 13 -2.20 5.00 6.69
C ILE A 13 -2.21 6.48 6.29
N GLU A 14 -1.03 7.06 6.10
CA GLU A 14 -0.85 8.46 5.73
C GLU A 14 -1.48 8.77 4.35
N TYR A 15 -1.30 7.87 3.37
CA TYR A 15 -2.00 7.98 2.09
C TYR A 15 -3.52 7.94 2.26
N ARG A 16 -4.04 7.03 3.10
CA ARG A 16 -5.47 6.90 3.36
C ARG A 16 -6.04 8.11 4.09
N GLU A 17 -5.29 8.72 5.01
CA GLU A 17 -5.71 9.93 5.71
C GLU A 17 -5.76 11.14 4.79
N GLN A 18 -4.81 11.27 3.85
CA GLN A 18 -4.77 12.41 2.93
C GLN A 18 -5.66 12.26 1.70
N ASN A 19 -5.74 11.05 1.13
CA ASN A 19 -6.45 10.79 -0.13
C ASN A 19 -7.78 10.04 0.05
N GLY A 20 -8.04 9.54 1.26
CA GLY A 20 -9.18 8.66 1.54
C GLY A 20 -8.91 7.21 1.15
N ASN A 21 -9.98 6.41 1.04
CA ASN A 21 -9.86 5.00 0.69
C ASN A 21 -9.19 4.79 -0.67
N PHE A 22 -8.40 3.72 -0.78
CA PHE A 22 -7.82 3.28 -2.05
C PHE A 22 -8.94 2.95 -3.04
N LYS A 23 -8.95 3.66 -4.17
CA LYS A 23 -9.85 3.43 -5.30
C LYS A 23 -9.31 2.36 -6.24
N SER A 24 -8.00 2.18 -6.27
CA SER A 24 -7.31 1.14 -7.05
C SER A 24 -6.03 0.73 -6.35
N ILE A 25 -5.61 -0.51 -6.59
CA ILE A 25 -4.30 -1.04 -6.18
C ILE A 25 -3.15 -0.22 -6.78
N ASP A 26 -3.34 0.40 -7.95
CA ASP A 26 -2.31 1.23 -8.58
C ASP A 26 -1.91 2.45 -7.75
N GLN A 27 -2.81 2.97 -6.89
CA GLN A 27 -2.49 4.07 -5.98
C GLN A 27 -1.41 3.70 -4.96
N LEU A 28 -1.22 2.41 -4.67
CA LEU A 28 -0.10 1.96 -3.84
C LEU A 28 1.24 2.21 -4.53
N LYS A 29 1.31 2.34 -5.87
CA LYS A 29 2.54 2.70 -6.60
C LYS A 29 2.97 4.14 -6.35
N GLU A 30 2.03 5.02 -5.99
CA GLU A 30 2.33 6.41 -5.63
C GLU A 30 2.98 6.52 -4.24
N ILE A 31 2.83 5.49 -3.41
CA ILE A 31 3.40 5.47 -2.06
C ILE A 31 4.87 5.06 -2.13
N ASN A 32 5.73 5.97 -1.69
CA ASN A 32 7.17 5.73 -1.68
C ASN A 32 7.54 4.53 -0.78
N GLY A 33 8.24 3.55 -1.34
CA GLY A 33 8.55 2.27 -0.68
C GLY A 33 7.64 1.09 -1.05
N PHE A 34 6.60 1.30 -1.86
CA PHE A 34 5.79 0.23 -2.45
C PHE A 34 6.25 -0.06 -3.89
N GLY A 35 7.24 -0.95 -4.01
CA GLY A 35 7.62 -1.50 -5.31
C GLY A 35 6.60 -2.50 -5.83
N THR A 36 6.63 -2.77 -7.14
CA THR A 36 5.75 -3.71 -7.86
C THR A 36 5.55 -5.04 -7.14
N LYS A 37 6.63 -5.69 -6.68
CA LYS A 37 6.55 -6.95 -5.92
C LYS A 37 5.79 -6.87 -4.60
N THR A 38 5.86 -5.71 -3.93
CA THR A 38 5.12 -5.49 -2.67
C THR A 38 3.63 -5.30 -2.99
N ILE A 39 3.35 -4.56 -4.06
CA ILE A 39 2.00 -4.28 -4.51
C ILE A 39 1.33 -5.55 -5.01
N GLU A 40 2.01 -6.39 -5.79
CA GLU A 40 1.47 -7.70 -6.20
C GLU A 40 1.07 -8.55 -4.98
N LYS A 41 1.94 -8.65 -3.97
CA LYS A 41 1.60 -9.37 -2.74
C LYS A 41 0.40 -8.77 -2.01
N LEU A 42 0.31 -7.44 -1.91
CA LEU A 42 -0.85 -6.80 -1.30
C LEU A 42 -2.11 -6.93 -2.15
N SER A 43 -1.99 -6.87 -3.48
CA SER A 43 -3.12 -6.98 -4.40
C SER A 43 -3.83 -8.31 -4.28
N SER A 44 -3.09 -9.39 -4.02
CA SER A 44 -3.67 -10.70 -3.73
C SER A 44 -4.39 -10.77 -2.37
N HIS A 45 -4.18 -9.78 -1.48
CA HIS A 45 -4.77 -9.72 -0.14
C HIS A 45 -5.75 -8.55 0.05
N LEU A 46 -5.83 -7.62 -0.91
CA LEU A 46 -6.72 -6.48 -0.89
C LEU A 46 -7.92 -6.78 -1.79
N THR A 47 -9.07 -6.98 -1.16
CA THR A 47 -10.37 -6.91 -1.82
C THR A 47 -10.87 -5.47 -1.71
N ILE A 48 -11.18 -4.85 -2.85
CA ILE A 48 -11.63 -3.46 -2.99
C ILE A 48 -13.15 -3.40 -2.85
#